data_AF-A0A5J4KC74-F1
#
_entry.id   AF-A0A5J4KC74-F1
#
_cell.length_a   1.000
_cell.length_b   1.000
_cell.length_c   1.000
_cell.angle_alpha   90.00
_cell.angle_beta   90.00
_cell.angle_gamma   90.00
#
_symmetry.space_group_name_H-M   'P 1'
#
loop_
_entity.id
_entity.type
_entity.pdbx_description
1 polymer ?
#
loop_
_entity_poly.entity_id
_entity_poly.type
_entity_poly.pdbx_seq_one_letter_code
_entity_poly.pdbx_strand_id
1 'polypeptide(L)' 'MASTFESRGSDSAYIEAVWRDHAGSNYAPICPASNHWHLLFMKRDGKPTVSIEGPLTRSKSVRQDEGAEWFWCHV' A
#
# COMPACT_ATOMS: atom_id res chain seq x y z
N MET A 1 11.39 12.78 -6.78
CA MET A 1 10.76 13.32 -5.53
C MET A 1 11.10 12.43 -4.33
N ALA A 2 10.91 12.88 -3.09
CA ALA A 2 11.13 12.05 -1.90
C ALA A 2 9.95 11.07 -1.69
N SER A 3 10.22 9.89 -1.14
CA SER A 3 9.19 8.94 -0.72
C SER A 3 8.59 9.32 0.63
N THR A 4 7.31 9.03 0.85
CA THR A 4 6.60 9.34 2.12
C THR A 4 5.74 8.16 2.53
N PHE A 5 5.78 7.79 3.80
CA PHE A 5 4.93 6.73 4.36
C PHE A 5 4.17 7.26 5.59
N GLU A 6 2.86 7.05 5.60
CA GLU A 6 1.99 7.38 6.73
C GLU A 6 1.09 6.19 7.07
N SER A 7 0.80 6.00 8.36
CA SER A 7 -0.12 4.97 8.84
C SER A 7 -1.05 5.54 9.91
N ARG A 8 -2.31 5.12 9.87
CA ARG A 8 -3.32 5.45 10.87
C ARG A 8 -4.27 4.28 11.11
N GLY A 9 -4.92 4.25 12.27
CA GLY A 9 -6.09 3.39 12.50
C GLY A 9 -7.29 3.86 11.67
N SER A 10 -8.28 2.97 11.50
CA SER A 10 -9.55 3.28 10.83
C SER A 10 -10.72 3.35 11.82
N ASP A 11 -11.73 4.15 11.47
CA ASP A 11 -13.01 4.19 12.20
C ASP A 11 -13.97 3.07 11.73
N SER A 12 -13.60 2.33 10.68
CA SER A 12 -14.37 1.19 10.18
C SER A 12 -14.15 -0.05 11.04
N ALA A 13 -15.23 -0.75 11.40
CA ALA A 13 -15.16 -2.02 12.10
C ALA A 13 -14.49 -3.16 11.30
N TYR A 14 -14.24 -2.96 10.00
CA TYR A 14 -13.68 -3.95 9.08
C TYR A 14 -12.29 -3.58 8.56
N ILE A 15 -11.75 -2.43 8.96
CA ILE A 15 -10.43 -2.00 8.51
C ILE A 15 -9.63 -1.70 9.77
N GLU A 16 -8.54 -2.42 9.98
CA GLU A 16 -7.70 -2.20 11.15
C GLU A 16 -6.84 -0.94 10.98
N ALA A 17 -6.22 -0.81 9.80
CA ALA A 17 -5.28 0.27 9.52
C ALA A 17 -5.37 0.72 8.06
N VAL A 18 -5.07 2.00 7.84
CA VAL A 18 -4.91 2.60 6.52
C VAL A 18 -3.50 3.14 6.41
N TRP A 19 -2.75 2.66 5.42
CA TRP A 19 -1.42 3.15 5.09
C TRP A 19 -1.50 3.97 3.81
N ARG A 20 -0.79 5.09 3.78
CA ARG A 20 -0.67 5.94 2.59
C ARG A 20 0.79 6.07 2.23
N ASP A 21 1.10 5.91 0.96
CA ASP A 21 2.47 5.98 0.48
C ASP A 21 2.54 6.69 -0.87
N HIS A 22 3.70 7.29 -1.13
CA HIS A 22 4.06 7.91 -2.40
C HIS A 22 5.48 7.48 -2.78
N ALA A 23 5.60 6.90 -3.96
CA ALA A 23 6.88 6.46 -4.51
C ALA A 23 7.71 7.65 -5.00
N GLY A 24 8.78 7.94 -4.27
CA GLY A 24 9.90 8.73 -4.77
C GLY A 24 10.76 7.97 -5.79
N SER A 25 11.89 8.55 -6.16
CA SER A 25 12.83 7.88 -7.07
C SER A 25 13.45 6.64 -6.41
N ASN A 26 13.55 5.54 -7.15
CA ASN A 26 14.06 4.23 -6.67
C ASN A 26 13.36 3.66 -5.43
N TYR A 27 12.09 3.99 -5.23
CA TYR A 27 11.34 3.52 -4.08
C TYR A 27 10.95 2.03 -4.20
N ALA A 28 11.37 1.23 -3.21
CA ALA A 28 11.15 -0.21 -3.16
C ALA A 28 10.75 -0.65 -1.75
N PRO A 29 9.53 -0.33 -1.30
CA PRO A 29 9.07 -0.69 0.04
C PRO A 29 9.05 -2.20 0.24
N ILE A 30 9.23 -2.61 1.48
CA ILE A 30 9.03 -3.99 1.91
C ILE A 30 7.59 -4.12 2.39
N CYS A 31 6.78 -4.89 1.66
CA CYS A 31 5.49 -5.35 2.13
C CYS A 31 5.75 -6.46 3.19
N PRO A 32 5.39 -6.25 4.46
CA PRO A 32 5.60 -7.24 5.50
C PRO A 32 4.72 -8.46 5.26
N ALA A 33 5.13 -9.61 5.82
CA ALA A 33 4.25 -10.75 5.88
C ALA A 33 3.03 -10.40 6.74
N SER A 34 1.84 -10.81 6.32
CA SER A 34 0.59 -10.59 7.04
C SER A 34 -0.37 -11.74 6.80
N ASN A 35 -1.13 -12.09 7.83
CA ASN A 35 -2.25 -13.03 7.76
C ASN A 35 -3.58 -12.37 7.36
N HIS A 36 -3.58 -11.07 7.09
CA HIS A 36 -4.76 -10.27 6.76
C HIS A 36 -4.95 -10.14 5.25
N TRP A 37 -6.17 -9.77 4.86
CA TRP A 37 -6.43 -9.34 3.51
C TRP A 37 -6.10 -7.86 3.38
N HIS A 38 -5.78 -7.44 2.17
CA HIS A 38 -5.50 -6.04 1.92
C HIS A 38 -6.24 -5.53 0.71
N LEU A 39 -6.82 -4.34 0.87
CA LEU A 39 -7.42 -3.58 -0.22
C LEU A 39 -6.45 -2.46 -0.61
N LEU A 40 -5.97 -2.50 -1.84
CA LEU A 40 -5.00 -1.56 -2.37
C LEU A 40 -5.66 -0.65 -3.40
N PHE A 41 -5.67 0.65 -3.12
CA PHE A 41 -6.05 1.69 -4.07
C PHE A 41 -4.80 2.36 -4.57
N MET A 42 -4.55 2.34 -5.86
CA MET A 42 -3.34 2.92 -6.43
C MET A 42 -3.69 3.88 -7.55
N LYS A 43 -2.90 4.93 -7.71
CA LYS A 43 -2.98 5.84 -8.83
C LYS A 43 -1.66 5.78 -9.59
N ARG A 44 -1.71 5.28 -10.83
CA ARG A 44 -0.58 5.26 -11.77
C ARG A 44 -0.96 6.05 -13.02
N ASP A 45 -0.11 6.97 -13.45
CA ASP A 45 -0.35 7.82 -14.62
C ASP A 45 -1.73 8.51 -14.63
N GLY A 46 -2.17 8.97 -13.45
CA GLY A 46 -3.47 9.60 -13.29
C GLY A 46 -4.67 8.64 -13.23
N LYS A 47 -4.46 7.34 -13.48
CA LYS A 47 -5.53 6.33 -13.51
C LYS A 47 -5.61 5.57 -12.19
N PRO A 48 -6.78 5.55 -11.51
CA PRO A 48 -6.96 4.76 -10.32
C PRO A 48 -7.13 3.27 -10.67
N THR A 49 -6.48 2.41 -9.90
CA THR A 49 -6.69 0.97 -9.88
C THR A 49 -7.01 0.51 -8.47
N VAL A 50 -7.77 -0.59 -8.37
CA VAL A 50 -8.09 -1.24 -7.11
C VAL A 50 -7.72 -2.71 -7.22
N SER A 51 -6.99 -3.22 -6.25
CA SER A 51 -6.68 -4.64 -6.13
C SER A 51 -6.97 -5.15 -4.73
N ILE A 52 -7.31 -6.44 -4.66
CA ILE A 52 -7.44 -7.18 -3.41
C ILE A 52 -6.28 -8.16 -3.36
N GLU A 53 -5.50 -8.07 -2.29
CA GLU A 53 -4.36 -8.95 -2.06
C GLU A 53 -4.66 -9.81 -0.83
N GLY A 54 -4.57 -11.13 -1.01
CA GLY A 54 -4.71 -12.05 0.11
C GLY A 54 -3.54 -11.98 1.09
N PRO A 55 -3.58 -12.82 2.14
CA PRO A 55 -2.50 -12.96 3.10
C PRO A 55 -1.14 -13.16 2.44
N LEU A 56 -0.18 -12.33 2.85
CA LEU A 56 1.20 -12.40 2.38
C LEU A 56 2.00 -13.26 3.35
N THR A 57 2.24 -14.53 3.02
CA THR A 57 2.93 -15.49 3.91
C THR A 57 4.43 -15.23 4.08
N ARG A 58 4.99 -14.30 3.31
CA ARG A 58 6.39 -13.88 3.38
C ARG A 58 6.50 -12.41 2.99
N SER A 59 7.46 -11.69 3.58
CA SER A 59 7.75 -10.32 3.16
C SER A 59 8.21 -10.28 1.70
N LYS A 60 7.79 -9.25 0.97
CA LYS A 60 8.15 -9.04 -0.43
C LYS A 60 8.58 -7.60 -0.64
N SER A 61 9.69 -7.37 -1.32
CA SER A 61 10.00 -6.04 -1.85
C SER A 61 9.21 -5.82 -3.13
N VAL A 62 8.53 -4.67 -3.23
CA VAL A 62 7.77 -4.29 -4.42
C VAL A 62 8.38 -3.01 -4.95
N ARG A 63 8.99 -3.08 -6.14
CA ARG A 63 9.45 -1.89 -6.83
C ARG A 63 8.24 -1.13 -7.35
N GLN A 64 8.17 0.16 -7.04
CA GLN A 64 7.09 1.04 -7.50
C GLN A 64 7.65 2.02 -8.51
N ASP A 65 6.82 2.37 -9.49
CA ASP A 65 7.15 3.39 -10.47
C ASP A 65 7.15 4.76 -9.79
N GLU A 66 8.09 5.65 -10.15
CA GLU A 66 8.18 6.99 -9.54
C GLU A 66 6.87 7.76 -9.77
N GLY A 67 6.37 8.43 -8.73
CA GLY A 67 5.10 9.15 -8.76
C GLY A 67 3.86 8.28 -8.55
N ALA A 68 4.02 6.97 -8.31
CA ALA A 68 2.91 6.13 -7.88
C ALA A 68 2.45 6.55 -6.47
N GLU A 69 1.14 6.71 -6.32
CA GLU A 69 0.48 6.98 -5.03
C GLU A 69 -0.43 5.81 -4.70
N TRP A 70 -0.47 5.38 -3.44
CA TRP A 70 -1.44 4.37 -3.03
C TRP A 70 -1.90 4.48 -1.58
N PHE A 71 -3.06 3.86 -1.34
CA PHE A 71 -3.60 3.58 -0.03
C PHE A 71 -3.74 2.07 0.14
N TRP A 72 -3.32 1.57 1.29
CA TRP A 72 -3.46 0.18 1.67
C TRP A 72 -4.35 0.08 2.90
N CYS A 73 -5.45 -0.65 2.79
CA CYS A 73 -6.31 -0.94 3.93
C CYS A 73 -6.05 -2.37 4.39
N HIS A 74 -5.68 -2.53 5.64
CA HIS A 74 -5.52 -3.80 6.32
C HIS A 74 -6.91 -4.27 6.81
N VAL A 75 -7.39 -5.40 6.30
CA VAL A 75 -8.75 -5.93 6.51
C VAL A 75 -8.71 -7.21 7.33
#